data_AF-E2S1I6-F1
#
_entry.id   AF-E2S1I6-F1
#
_cell.length_a   1.000
_cell.length_b   1.000
_cell.length_c   1.000
_cell.angle_alpha   90.00
_cell.angle_beta   90.00
_cell.angle_gamma   90.00
#
_symmetry.space_group_name_H-M   'P 1'
#
loop_
_entity.id
_entity.type
_entity.pdbx_description
1 polymer ?
#
loop_
_entity_poly.entity_id
_entity_poly.type
_entity_poly.pdbx_seq_one_letter_code
_entity_poly.pdbx_strand_id
1 'polypeptide(L)'
;MLADSGLKTIGYIPSTLPAPRWPQIPWEHLDSLLLAAVAVAALGALESLLSATVADAKTVGDRHDPDRELFGQGVANVVAPLFGGIPATAAIARTAVNVRAGAGTRLAAVFHSLLLLVAVLVAAPLPRGEAARAALSFFAG
;
A
#
# COMPACT_ATOMS: atom_id res chain seq x y z
N MET A 1 -21.26 -11.35 25.26
CA MET A 1 -20.91 -10.59 26.48
C MET A 1 -19.53 -9.98 26.31
N LEU A 2 -19.38 -8.98 25.43
CA LEU A 2 -18.13 -8.24 25.15
C LEU A 2 -18.43 -6.75 24.89
N ALA A 3 -19.60 -6.27 25.34
CA ALA A 3 -20.07 -4.91 25.05
C ALA A 3 -19.61 -3.87 26.08
N ASP A 4 -18.80 -4.26 27.07
CA ASP A 4 -18.49 -3.43 28.26
C ASP A 4 -16.98 -3.27 28.53
N SER A 5 -16.12 -3.62 27.57
CA SER A 5 -14.75 -3.14 27.56
C SER A 5 -14.73 -1.80 26.85
N GLY A 6 -14.39 -0.70 27.54
CA GLY A 6 -14.31 0.67 27.02
C GLY A 6 -13.29 0.90 25.88
N LEU A 7 -12.99 -0.14 25.11
CA LEU A 7 -12.19 -0.15 23.91
C LEU A 7 -13.01 0.45 22.77
N LYS A 8 -12.52 1.57 22.23
CA LYS A 8 -13.04 2.18 21.00
C LYS A 8 -12.98 1.13 19.89
N THR A 9 -14.15 0.63 19.49
CA THR A 9 -14.23 -0.41 18.46
C THR A 9 -13.79 0.19 17.12
N ILE A 10 -12.99 -0.58 16.38
CA ILE A 10 -12.63 -0.24 15.00
C ILE A 10 -13.94 -0.15 14.21
N GLY A 11 -14.10 0.93 13.42
CA GLY A 11 -15.30 1.22 12.65
C GLY A 11 -15.62 0.17 11.60
N TYR A 12 -16.64 0.43 10.79
CA TYR A 12 -17.03 -0.42 9.68
C TYR A 12 -16.03 -0.32 8.50
N ILE A 13 -15.78 -1.45 7.82
CA ILE A 13 -15.00 -1.49 6.58
C ILE A 13 -15.97 -1.32 5.39
N PRO A 14 -15.77 -0.32 4.51
CA PRO A 14 -16.66 -0.11 3.36
C PRO A 14 -16.75 -1.36 2.48
N SER A 15 -17.98 -1.77 2.14
CA SER A 15 -18.25 -2.92 1.26
C SER A 15 -18.16 -2.61 -0.23
N THR A 16 -17.92 -1.35 -0.59
CA THR A 16 -17.79 -0.89 -1.97
C THR A 16 -16.43 -0.27 -2.20
N LEU A 17 -15.93 -0.37 -3.43
CA LEU A 17 -14.78 0.43 -3.84
C LEU A 17 -15.13 1.92 -3.67
N PRO A 18 -14.29 2.72 -3.01
CA PRO A 18 -14.51 4.16 -2.92
C PRO A 18 -14.60 4.75 -4.33
N ALA A 19 -15.62 5.56 -4.60
CA ALA A 19 -15.66 6.30 -5.86
C ALA A 19 -14.50 7.32 -5.86
N PRO A 20 -13.81 7.53 -7.01
CA PRO A 20 -12.77 8.55 -7.09
C PRO A 20 -13.37 9.92 -6.79
N ARG A 21 -12.79 10.62 -5.84
CA ARG A 21 -13.19 11.97 -5.43
C ARG A 21 -12.00 12.91 -5.48
N TRP A 22 -12.26 14.15 -5.86
CA TRP A 22 -11.24 15.19 -5.76
C TRP A 22 -10.96 15.52 -4.29
N PRO A 23 -9.70 15.44 -3.83
CA PRO A 23 -9.37 15.81 -2.47
C PRO A 23 -9.58 17.31 -2.29
N GLN A 24 -10.18 17.69 -1.15
CA GLN A 24 -10.24 19.09 -0.76
C GLN A 24 -8.83 19.53 -0.34
N ILE A 25 -8.34 20.60 -0.94
CA ILE A 25 -7.04 21.19 -0.62
C ILE A 25 -7.25 22.22 0.50
N PRO A 26 -6.77 21.99 1.73
CA PRO A 26 -6.84 22.98 2.79
C PRO A 26 -5.74 24.02 2.57
N TRP A 27 -6.08 25.08 1.85
CA TRP A 27 -5.15 26.17 1.49
C TRP A 27 -4.47 26.82 2.69
N GLU A 28 -5.15 26.81 3.83
CA GLU A 28 -4.70 27.31 5.13
C GLU A 28 -3.59 26.48 5.80
N HIS A 29 -3.36 25.24 5.35
CA HIS A 29 -2.33 24.35 5.89
C HIS A 29 -1.31 23.91 4.81
N LEU A 30 -1.28 24.63 3.68
CA LEU A 30 -0.51 24.22 2.52
C LEU A 30 1.00 24.15 2.79
N ASP A 31 1.52 25.01 3.66
CA ASP A 31 2.91 25.02 4.12
C ASP A 31 3.29 23.71 4.84
N SER A 32 2.48 23.29 5.80
CA SER A 32 2.71 22.06 6.57
C SER A 32 2.53 20.80 5.70
N LEU A 33 1.56 20.82 4.78
CA LEU A 33 1.32 19.74 3.83
C LEU A 33 2.42 19.64 2.78
N LEU A 34 2.95 20.77 2.31
CA LEU A 34 4.05 20.78 1.34
C LEU A 34 5.32 20.19 1.97
N LEU A 35 5.62 20.58 3.22
CA LEU A 35 6.76 20.00 3.95
C LEU A 35 6.60 18.48 4.12
N ALA A 36 5.42 18.02 4.53
CA ALA A 36 5.13 16.59 4.64
C ALA A 36 5.23 15.87 3.29
N ALA A 37 4.72 16.47 2.20
CA ALA A 37 4.78 15.90 0.86
C ALA A 37 6.24 15.78 0.37
N VAL A 38 7.07 16.81 0.59
CA VAL A 38 8.50 16.78 0.26
C VAL A 38 9.20 15.71 1.08
N ALA A 39 8.88 15.56 2.37
CA ALA A 39 9.46 14.52 3.22
C ALA A 39 9.12 13.10 2.70
N VAL A 40 7.87 12.86 2.31
CA VAL A 40 7.46 11.57 1.71
C VAL A 40 8.15 11.33 0.37
N ALA A 41 8.24 12.35 -0.49
CA ALA A 41 8.94 12.25 -1.77
C ALA A 41 10.44 11.97 -1.59
N ALA A 42 11.09 12.62 -0.62
CA ALA A 42 12.48 12.38 -0.28
C ALA A 42 12.69 10.96 0.27
N LEU A 43 11.79 10.48 1.13
CA LEU A 43 11.82 9.10 1.64
C LEU A 43 11.73 8.09 0.48
N GLY A 44 10.78 8.25 -0.44
CA GLY A 44 10.66 7.38 -1.61
C GLY A 44 11.89 7.43 -2.52
N ALA A 45 12.46 8.64 -2.74
CA ALA A 45 13.71 8.82 -3.46
C ALA A 45 14.89 8.08 -2.84
N LEU A 46 15.04 8.17 -1.51
CA LEU A 46 16.07 7.45 -0.78
C LEU A 46 15.88 5.93 -0.88
N GLU A 47 14.64 5.42 -0.76
CA GLU A 47 14.35 4.00 -0.90
C GLU A 47 14.70 3.46 -2.31
N SER A 48 14.41 4.21 -3.36
CA SER A 48 14.74 3.83 -4.74
C SER A 48 16.24 3.88 -5.01
N LEU A 49 16.94 4.91 -4.51
CA LEU A 49 18.40 5.00 -4.58
C LEU A 49 19.09 3.84 -3.84
N LEU A 50 18.60 3.49 -2.64
CA LEU A 50 19.11 2.33 -1.88
C LEU A 50 18.86 1.01 -2.63
N SER A 51 17.70 0.86 -3.27
CA SER A 51 17.39 -0.34 -4.06
C SER A 51 18.25 -0.45 -5.31
N ALA A 52 18.48 0.65 -6.02
CA ALA A 52 19.37 0.72 -7.17
C ALA A 52 20.81 0.35 -6.80
N THR A 53 21.36 0.98 -5.75
CA THR A 53 22.73 0.70 -5.27
C THR A 53 22.93 -0.75 -4.82
N VAL A 54 21.93 -1.38 -4.17
CA VAL A 54 21.99 -2.81 -3.81
C VAL A 54 21.87 -3.71 -5.04
N ALA A 55 21.02 -3.36 -6.02
CA ALA A 55 20.86 -4.13 -7.25
C ALA A 55 22.13 -4.09 -8.12
N ASP A 56 22.74 -2.91 -8.24
CA ASP A 56 24.01 -2.67 -8.94
C ASP A 56 25.16 -3.45 -8.30
N ALA A 57 25.15 -3.62 -6.97
CA ALA A 57 26.14 -4.42 -6.25
C ALA A 57 25.96 -5.94 -6.41
N LYS A 58 24.82 -6.42 -6.93
CA LYS A 58 24.45 -7.86 -6.90
C LYS A 58 24.11 -8.51 -8.25
N THR A 59 24.02 -7.80 -9.37
CA THR A 59 23.51 -8.40 -10.61
C THR A 59 24.26 -8.02 -11.89
N VAL A 60 24.74 -9.05 -12.62
CA VAL A 60 24.96 -9.01 -14.07
C VAL A 60 23.62 -9.38 -14.72
N GLY A 61 22.92 -8.41 -15.35
CA GLY A 61 21.92 -8.70 -16.37
C GLY A 61 20.50 -8.13 -16.22
N ASP A 62 20.05 -7.72 -15.03
CA ASP A 62 18.72 -7.08 -14.87
C ASP A 62 18.86 -5.75 -14.13
N ARG A 63 18.76 -4.66 -14.87
CA ARG A 63 18.95 -3.30 -14.36
C ARG A 63 17.66 -2.77 -13.74
N HIS A 64 17.76 -2.40 -12.47
CA HIS A 64 16.75 -1.61 -11.81
C HIS A 64 16.80 -0.17 -12.36
N ASP A 65 15.66 0.37 -12.78
CA ASP A 65 15.54 1.74 -13.31
C ASP A 65 14.89 2.62 -12.22
N PRO A 66 15.69 3.35 -11.43
CA PRO A 66 15.19 4.15 -10.32
C PRO A 66 14.24 5.26 -10.79
N ASP A 67 14.44 5.83 -11.98
CA ASP A 67 13.53 6.86 -12.51
C ASP A 67 12.13 6.29 -12.75
N ARG A 68 12.06 5.05 -13.24
CA ARG A 68 10.78 4.35 -13.44
C ARG A 68 10.10 3.99 -12.11
N GLU A 69 10.87 3.68 -11.08
CA GLU A 69 10.33 3.41 -9.74
C GLU A 69 9.79 4.68 -9.09
N LEU A 70 10.55 5.78 -9.16
CA LEU A 70 10.13 7.09 -8.66
C LEU A 70 8.89 7.61 -9.38
N PHE A 71 8.83 7.47 -10.70
CA PHE A 71 7.65 7.81 -11.47
C PHE A 71 6.43 6.99 -11.00
N GLY A 72 6.61 5.68 -10.81
CA GLY A 72 5.55 4.79 -10.31
C GLY A 72 5.04 5.20 -8.93
N GLN A 73 5.94 5.53 -8.00
CA GLN A 73 5.59 6.03 -6.66
C GLN A 73 4.89 7.39 -6.72
N GLY A 74 5.34 8.30 -7.59
CA GLY A 74 4.69 9.60 -7.81
C GLY A 74 3.25 9.43 -8.29
N VAL A 75 3.03 8.59 -9.30
CA VAL A 75 1.68 8.26 -9.80
C VAL A 75 0.84 7.63 -8.69
N ALA A 76 1.38 6.68 -7.92
CA ALA A 76 0.66 6.07 -6.82
C ALA A 76 0.24 7.10 -5.75
N ASN A 77 1.12 8.05 -5.42
CA ASN A 77 0.85 9.11 -4.44
C ASN A 77 -0.14 10.18 -4.93
N VAL A 78 -0.32 10.32 -6.24
CA VAL A 78 -1.38 11.18 -6.81
C VAL A 78 -2.72 10.44 -6.90
N VAL A 79 -2.70 9.15 -7.27
CA VAL A 79 -3.92 8.36 -7.48
C VAL A 79 -4.54 7.86 -6.17
N ALA A 80 -3.73 7.43 -5.19
CA ALA A 80 -4.24 6.85 -3.95
C ALA A 80 -5.19 7.79 -3.17
N PRO A 81 -4.88 9.10 -3.00
CA PRO A 81 -5.79 10.04 -2.33
C PRO A 81 -7.17 10.17 -2.99
N LEU A 82 -7.26 9.96 -4.31
CA LEU A 82 -8.53 10.01 -5.04
C LEU A 82 -9.52 8.94 -4.54
N PHE A 83 -9.00 7.81 -4.06
CA PHE A 83 -9.79 6.71 -3.49
C PHE A 83 -9.83 6.75 -1.95
N GLY A 84 -9.39 7.84 -1.33
CA GLY A 84 -9.26 7.96 0.13
C GLY A 84 -8.08 7.18 0.71
N GLY A 85 -7.12 6.79 -0.14
CA GLY A 85 -5.88 6.15 0.27
C GLY A 85 -4.91 7.13 0.93
N ILE A 86 -3.94 6.57 1.63
CA ILE A 86 -2.82 7.29 2.26
C ILE A 86 -1.61 7.33 1.30
N PRO A 87 -0.64 8.24 1.53
CA PRO A 87 0.60 8.23 0.77
C PRO A 87 1.26 6.83 0.78
N ALA A 88 1.61 6.36 -0.40
CA ALA A 88 2.26 5.08 -0.62
C ALA A 88 3.78 5.24 -0.60
N THR A 89 4.44 4.46 0.23
CA THR A 89 5.91 4.26 0.24
C THR A 89 6.22 2.82 -0.18
N ALA A 90 7.49 2.50 -0.44
CA ALA A 90 7.84 1.13 -0.82
C ALA A 90 7.56 0.17 0.34
N ALA A 91 6.75 -0.86 0.10
CA ALA A 91 6.49 -1.89 1.10
C ALA A 91 7.63 -2.92 1.13
N ILE A 92 8.77 -2.57 1.74
CA ILE A 92 10.00 -3.40 1.77
C ILE A 92 9.71 -4.84 2.26
N ALA A 93 8.87 -4.99 3.28
CA ALA A 93 8.50 -6.30 3.82
C ALA A 93 7.77 -7.19 2.81
N ARG A 94 6.90 -6.61 1.97
CA ARG A 94 6.13 -7.31 0.93
C ARG A 94 7.05 -7.80 -0.19
N THR A 95 7.98 -6.94 -0.62
CA THR A 95 8.98 -7.27 -1.63
C THR A 95 9.89 -8.40 -1.17
N ALA A 96 10.35 -8.35 0.10
CA ALA A 96 11.21 -9.39 0.66
C ALA A 96 10.51 -10.77 0.71
N VAL A 97 9.23 -10.82 1.09
CA VAL A 97 8.44 -12.06 1.09
C VAL A 97 8.24 -12.58 -0.34
N ASN A 98 7.88 -11.71 -1.28
CA ASN A 98 7.69 -12.10 -2.69
C ASN A 98 8.98 -12.65 -3.33
N VAL A 99 10.12 -12.02 -3.08
CA VAL A 99 11.43 -12.50 -3.60
C VAL A 99 11.80 -13.85 -2.98
N ARG A 100 11.60 -14.02 -1.66
CA ARG A 100 11.81 -15.32 -0.99
C ARG A 100 10.87 -16.42 -1.51
N ALA A 101 9.66 -16.06 -1.91
CA ALA A 101 8.71 -16.95 -2.55
C ALA A 101 9.01 -17.24 -4.03
N GLY A 102 10.11 -16.72 -4.58
CA GLY A 102 10.54 -16.97 -5.96
C GLY A 102 9.86 -16.10 -7.01
N ALA A 103 9.22 -14.99 -6.62
CA ALA A 103 8.60 -14.08 -7.58
C ALA A 103 9.67 -13.36 -8.43
N GLY A 104 9.67 -13.63 -9.74
CA GLY A 104 10.58 -13.00 -10.71
C GLY A 104 9.95 -11.92 -11.59
N THR A 105 8.65 -11.63 -11.43
CA THR A 105 7.94 -10.69 -12.32
C THR A 105 7.09 -9.67 -11.56
N ARG A 106 6.83 -8.52 -12.19
CA ARG A 106 5.94 -7.45 -11.66
C ARG A 106 4.50 -7.93 -11.44
N LEU A 107 4.10 -9.04 -12.06
CA LEU A 107 2.77 -9.62 -11.91
C LEU A 107 2.48 -10.07 -10.47
N ALA A 108 3.50 -10.53 -9.71
CA ALA A 108 3.29 -10.94 -8.32
C ALA A 108 2.75 -9.79 -7.45
N ALA A 109 3.21 -8.57 -7.67
CA ALA A 109 2.70 -7.39 -6.97
C ALA A 109 1.26 -7.05 -7.37
N VAL A 110 0.92 -7.18 -8.66
CA VAL A 110 -0.44 -6.95 -9.19
C VAL A 110 -1.42 -7.96 -8.60
N PHE A 111 -1.11 -9.25 -8.69
CA PHE A 111 -1.93 -10.33 -8.12
C PHE A 111 -2.11 -10.14 -6.62
N HIS A 112 -1.04 -9.83 -5.89
CA HIS A 112 -1.14 -9.64 -4.45
C HIS A 112 -2.01 -8.42 -4.09
N SER A 113 -1.97 -7.33 -4.86
CA SER A 113 -2.87 -6.19 -4.66
C SER A 113 -4.33 -6.51 -5.00
N LEU A 114 -4.59 -7.27 -6.07
CA LEU A 114 -5.93 -7.75 -6.40
C LEU A 114 -6.48 -8.70 -5.34
N LEU A 115 -5.64 -9.61 -4.82
CA LEU A 115 -6.01 -10.54 -3.77
C LEU A 115 -6.37 -9.80 -2.48
N LEU A 116 -5.61 -8.77 -2.11
CA LEU A 116 -5.96 -7.91 -0.98
C LEU A 116 -7.28 -7.17 -1.22
N LEU A 117 -7.50 -6.64 -2.43
CA LEU A 117 -8.76 -5.96 -2.76
C LEU A 117 -9.96 -6.92 -2.60
N VAL A 118 -9.87 -8.12 -3.17
CA VAL A 118 -10.91 -9.14 -3.05
C VAL A 118 -11.10 -9.55 -1.58
N ALA A 119 -10.02 -9.78 -0.84
CA ALA A 119 -10.10 -10.12 0.57
C ALA A 119 -10.81 -9.03 1.39
N VAL A 120 -10.53 -7.75 1.12
CA VAL A 120 -11.22 -6.63 1.77
C VAL A 120 -12.71 -6.60 1.42
N LEU A 121 -13.06 -6.76 0.14
CA LEU A 121 -14.46 -6.74 -0.31
C LEU A 121 -15.26 -7.92 0.25
N VAL A 122 -14.65 -9.10 0.37
CA VAL A 122 -15.27 -10.29 0.98
C VAL A 122 -15.35 -10.15 2.51
N ALA A 123 -14.36 -9.53 3.15
CA ALA A 123 -14.35 -9.33 4.60
C ALA A 123 -15.28 -8.20 5.07
N ALA A 124 -15.52 -7.18 4.25
CA ALA A 124 -16.36 -6.04 4.57
C ALA A 124 -17.81 -6.37 5.03
N PRO A 125 -18.53 -7.34 4.42
CA PRO A 125 -19.84 -7.75 4.90
C PRO A 125 -19.82 -8.69 6.12
N LEU A 126 -18.65 -9.18 6.57
CA LEU A 126 -18.59 -10.19 7.63
C LEU A 126 -18.69 -9.59 9.05
N PRO A 127 -19.33 -10.30 10.00
CA PRO A 127 -19.29 -9.95 11.41
C PRO A 127 -17.84 -9.85 11.92
N ARG A 128 -17.58 -8.91 12.84
CA ARG A 128 -16.24 -8.50 13.30
C ARG A 128 -15.31 -9.64 13.75
N GLY A 129 -15.86 -10.75 14.26
CA GLY A 129 -15.09 -11.93 14.70
C GLY A 129 -14.79 -12.95 13.58
N GLU A 130 -15.52 -12.87 12.46
CA GLU A 130 -15.42 -13.81 11.34
C GLU A 130 -14.60 -13.25 10.18
N ALA A 131 -14.53 -11.92 10.02
CA ALA A 131 -13.73 -11.26 8.99
C ALA A 131 -12.25 -11.68 9.02
N ALA A 132 -11.63 -11.68 10.21
CA ALA A 132 -10.25 -12.10 10.39
C ALA A 132 -10.05 -13.61 10.13
N ARG A 133 -11.03 -14.45 10.51
CA ARG A 133 -10.99 -15.90 10.28
C ARG A 133 -11.18 -16.25 8.81
N ALA A 134 -12.10 -15.57 8.12
CA ALA A 134 -12.35 -15.73 6.70
C ALA A 134 -11.14 -15.31 5.85
N ALA A 135 -10.49 -14.19 6.22
CA ALA A 135 -9.23 -13.79 5.61
C ALA A 135 -8.17 -14.87 5.80
N LEU A 136 -7.97 -15.39 7.02
CA LEU A 136 -7.01 -16.47 7.27
C LEU A 136 -7.33 -17.75 6.49
N SER A 137 -8.60 -18.15 6.37
CA SER A 137 -9.00 -19.34 5.61
C SER A 137 -8.83 -19.19 4.10
N PHE A 138 -8.97 -17.99 3.56
CA PHE A 138 -8.76 -17.72 2.13
C PHE A 138 -7.28 -17.74 1.74
N PHE A 139 -6.38 -17.43 2.68
CA PHE A 139 -4.92 -17.47 2.48
C PHE A 139 -4.27 -18.80 2.86
N ALA A 140 -4.95 -19.65 3.63
CA ALA A 140 -4.45 -20.96 4.09
C ALA A 140 -4.91 -22.15 3.24
N GLY A 141 -5.64 -21.90 2.14
CA GLY A 141 -6.07 -22.91 1.15
C GLY A 141 -5.17 -22.97 -0.07
#